data_AF-A0A1B9NIX3-F1
#
_entry.id   AF-A0A1B9NIX3-F1
#
_cell.length_a   1.000
_cell.length_b   1.000
_cell.length_c   1.000
_cell.angle_alpha   90.00
_cell.angle_beta   90.00
_cell.angle_gamma   90.00
#
_symmetry.space_group_name_H-M   'P 1'
#
loop_
_entity.id
_entity.type
_entity.pdbx_description
1 polymer ?
#
loop_
_entity_poly.entity_id
_entity_poly.type
_entity_poly.pdbx_seq_one_letter_code
_entity_poly.pdbx_strand_id
1 'polypeptide(L)'
;MPEEAARREWAALLDRFEQDLAGEPRAWTPPAAPLPPELADRAGRVLEAQRERIAALAAARDETLAQLVALRRVPTGDDRPVYLDRAG
;
A
#
# COMPACT_ATOMS: atom_id res chain seq x y z
N MET A 1 12.45 -2.19 -35.50
CA MET A 1 12.17 -0.75 -35.35
C MET A 1 12.33 -0.39 -33.88
N PRO A 2 13.16 0.61 -33.52
CA PRO A 2 13.45 0.98 -32.12
C PRO A 2 12.21 1.48 -31.35
N GLU A 3 11.29 2.15 -32.04
CA GLU A 3 10.02 2.65 -31.44
C GLU A 3 9.12 1.51 -30.93
N GLU A 4 9.02 0.43 -31.71
CA GLU A 4 8.25 -0.76 -31.32
C GLU A 4 8.86 -1.47 -30.10
N ALA A 5 10.20 -1.45 -29.97
CA ALA A 5 10.87 -1.99 -28.79
C ALA A 5 10.58 -1.14 -27.55
N ALA A 6 10.68 0.19 -27.67
CA ALA A 6 10.33 1.13 -26.59
C ALA A 6 8.86 0.98 -26.15
N ARG A 7 7.95 0.83 -27.11
CA ARG A 7 6.52 0.59 -26.83
C ARG A 7 6.29 -0.70 -26.05
N ARG A 8 6.96 -1.80 -26.42
CA ARG A 8 6.87 -3.07 -25.70
C ARG A 8 7.47 -2.99 -24.30
N GLU A 9 8.58 -2.30 -24.14
CA GLU A 9 9.22 -2.08 -22.83
C GLU A 9 8.27 -1.32 -21.89
N TRP A 10 7.68 -0.21 -22.37
CA TRP A 10 6.69 0.55 -21.60
C TRP A 10 5.42 -0.24 -21.31
N ALA A 11 4.91 -1.01 -22.27
CA ALA A 11 3.73 -1.85 -22.05
C ALA A 11 3.98 -2.88 -20.95
N ALA A 12 5.12 -3.59 -21.00
CA ALA A 12 5.50 -4.57 -19.99
C ALA A 12 5.72 -3.91 -18.61
N LEU A 13 6.26 -2.70 -18.57
CA LEU A 13 6.40 -1.92 -17.35
C LEU A 13 5.04 -1.55 -16.74
N LEU A 14 4.08 -1.13 -17.55
CA LEU A 14 2.72 -0.82 -17.09
C LEU A 14 1.97 -2.07 -16.64
N ASP A 15 2.10 -3.20 -17.35
CA ASP A 15 1.56 -4.50 -16.91
C ASP A 15 2.11 -4.88 -15.52
N ARG A 16 3.41 -4.64 -15.31
CA ARG A 16 4.08 -4.89 -14.03
C ARG A 16 3.48 -4.02 -12.92
N PHE A 17 3.31 -2.72 -13.16
CA PHE A 17 2.75 -1.80 -12.18
C PHE A 17 1.31 -2.13 -11.83
N GLU A 18 0.50 -2.57 -12.80
CA GLU A 18 -0.87 -2.99 -12.55
C GLU A 18 -0.92 -4.25 -11.68
N GLN A 19 -0.01 -5.20 -11.87
CA GLN A 19 0.11 -6.38 -10.98
C GLN A 19 0.55 -5.98 -9.56
N ASP A 20 1.47 -5.02 -9.46
CA ASP A 20 2.01 -4.55 -8.18
C ASP A 20 0.94 -3.85 -7.32
N LEU A 21 -0.13 -3.32 -7.91
CA LEU A 21 -1.25 -2.72 -7.16
C LEU A 21 -1.92 -3.71 -6.20
N ALA A 22 -1.95 -5.00 -6.57
CA ALA A 22 -2.57 -6.07 -5.78
C ALA A 22 -1.59 -6.71 -4.76
N GLY A 23 -0.31 -6.33 -4.79
CA GLY A 23 0.73 -7.01 -4.03
C GLY A 23 1.82 -6.07 -3.52
N GLU A 24 3.03 -6.63 -3.38
CA GLU A 24 4.22 -5.87 -3.00
C GLU A 24 4.87 -5.23 -4.23
N PRO A 25 5.12 -3.92 -4.22
CA PRO A 25 5.78 -3.24 -5.33
C PRO A 25 7.17 -3.81 -5.61
N ARG A 26 7.45 -4.11 -6.88
CA ARG A 26 8.79 -4.52 -7.32
C ARG A 26 9.70 -3.31 -7.45
N ALA A 27 11.02 -3.54 -7.35
CA ALA A 27 12.01 -2.49 -7.60
C ALA A 27 11.82 -1.89 -8.99
N TRP A 28 11.76 -0.56 -9.06
CA TRP A 28 11.53 0.17 -10.30
C TRP A 28 12.85 0.68 -10.87
N THR A 29 13.10 0.33 -12.14
CA THR A 29 14.07 1.01 -13.01
C THR A 29 13.34 1.76 -14.13
N PRO A 30 13.59 3.05 -14.33
CA PRO A 30 12.97 3.81 -15.41
C PRO A 30 13.47 3.32 -16.78
N PRO A 31 12.59 3.19 -17.78
CA PRO A 31 12.99 2.87 -19.14
C PRO A 31 13.75 4.04 -19.75
N ALA A 32 14.68 3.76 -20.66
CA ALA A 32 15.52 4.79 -21.28
C ALA A 32 14.77 5.63 -22.31
N ALA A 33 13.73 5.07 -22.91
CA ALA A 33 12.91 5.73 -23.92
C ALA A 33 11.76 6.53 -23.26
N PRO A 34 11.34 7.67 -23.85
CA PRO A 34 10.16 8.40 -23.38
C PRO A 34 8.89 7.56 -23.51
N LEU A 35 7.86 7.90 -22.73
CA LEU A 35 6.55 7.24 -22.77
C LEU A 35 5.90 7.47 -24.15
N PRO A 36 5.51 6.41 -24.88
CA PRO A 36 4.76 6.53 -26.12
C PRO A 36 3.39 7.19 -25.89
N PRO A 37 2.96 8.15 -26.75
CA PRO A 37 1.70 8.88 -26.57
C PRO A 37 0.47 7.98 -26.43
N GLU A 38 0.42 6.85 -27.14
CA GLU A 38 -0.67 5.88 -27.09
C GLU A 38 -0.80 5.15 -25.75
N LEU A 39 0.24 5.19 -24.91
CA LEU A 39 0.24 4.62 -23.57
C LEU A 39 -0.02 5.66 -22.47
N ALA A 40 -0.16 6.95 -22.81
CA ALA A 40 -0.33 8.03 -21.85
C ALA A 40 -1.56 7.86 -20.96
N ASP A 41 -2.72 7.55 -21.55
CA ASP A 41 -3.96 7.34 -20.79
C ASP A 41 -3.86 6.14 -19.84
N ARG A 42 -3.16 5.08 -20.27
CA ARG A 42 -2.93 3.90 -19.43
C ARG A 42 -2.03 4.24 -18.26
N ALA A 43 -0.91 4.92 -18.51
CA ALA A 43 -0.01 5.37 -17.47
C ALA A 43 -0.71 6.29 -16.46
N GLY A 44 -1.59 7.18 -16.94
CA GLY A 44 -2.41 8.04 -16.08
C GLY A 44 -3.32 7.24 -15.15
N ARG A 45 -4.03 6.22 -15.65
CA ARG A 45 -4.86 5.34 -14.81
C ARG A 45 -4.06 4.58 -13.76
N VAL A 46 -2.89 4.07 -14.13
CA VAL A 46 -1.98 3.38 -13.19
C VAL A 46 -1.51 4.34 -12.10
N LEU A 47 -1.15 5.57 -12.45
CA LEU A 47 -0.73 6.59 -11.48
C LEU A 47 -1.83 6.91 -10.46
N GLU A 48 -3.07 7.11 -10.91
CA GLU A 48 -4.19 7.37 -9.99
C GLU A 48 -4.45 6.17 -9.07
N ALA A 49 -4.46 4.95 -9.61
CA ALA A 49 -4.62 3.74 -8.80
C ALA A 49 -3.50 3.57 -7.76
N GLN A 50 -2.25 3.90 -8.13
CA GLN A 50 -1.12 3.89 -7.18
C GLN A 50 -1.30 4.94 -6.08
N ARG A 51 -1.80 6.14 -6.39
CA ARG A 51 -2.10 7.19 -5.39
C ARG A 51 -3.19 6.75 -4.43
N GLU A 52 -4.26 6.16 -4.94
CA GLU A 52 -5.35 5.60 -4.13
C GLU A 52 -4.82 4.50 -3.20
N ARG A 53 -3.97 3.61 -3.71
CA ARG A 53 -3.36 2.54 -2.92
C ARG A 53 -2.49 3.09 -1.78
N ILE A 54 -1.68 4.13 -2.05
CA ILE A 54 -0.87 4.80 -1.04
C ILE A 54 -1.76 5.42 0.04
N ALA A 55 -2.83 6.11 -0.34
CA ALA A 55 -3.77 6.70 0.61
C ALA A 55 -4.44 5.64 1.51
N ALA A 56 -4.86 4.52 0.92
CA ALA A 56 -5.44 3.40 1.67
C ALA A 56 -4.44 2.76 2.65
N LEU A 57 -3.18 2.58 2.24
CA LEU A 57 -2.13 2.06 3.11
C LEU A 57 -1.80 3.01 4.26
N ALA A 58 -1.76 4.32 4.01
CA ALA A 58 -1.55 5.32 5.04
C ALA A 58 -2.69 5.30 6.08
N ALA A 59 -3.95 5.25 5.63
CA ALA A 59 -5.09 5.14 6.51
C ALA A 59 -5.05 3.85 7.37
N ALA A 60 -4.72 2.71 6.76
CA ALA A 60 -4.60 1.43 7.47
C ALA A 60 -3.46 1.45 8.52
N ARG A 61 -2.32 2.09 8.20
CA ARG A 61 -1.23 2.32 9.15
C ARG A 61 -1.72 3.15 10.34
N ASP A 62 -2.40 4.26 10.08
CA ASP A 62 -2.82 5.18 11.14
C ASP A 62 -3.87 4.54 12.07
N GLU A 63 -4.81 3.76 11.51
CA GLU A 63 -5.76 2.95 12.28
C GLU A 63 -5.03 1.92 13.17
N THR A 64 -4.05 1.21 12.62
CA THR A 64 -3.25 0.25 13.38
C THR A 64 -2.50 0.93 14.53
N LEU A 65 -1.95 2.13 14.31
CA LEU A 65 -1.31 2.92 15.37
C LEU A 65 -2.30 3.33 16.46
N ALA A 66 -3.52 3.73 16.09
CA ALA A 66 -4.57 4.08 17.05
C ALA A 66 -4.94 2.88 17.94
N GLN A 67 -5.05 1.68 17.35
CA GLN A 67 -5.30 0.44 18.09
C GLN A 67 -4.16 0.12 19.07
N LEU A 68 -2.90 0.25 18.64
CA LEU A 68 -1.74 0.05 19.52
C LEU A 68 -1.70 1.06 20.68
N VAL A 69 -2.06 2.32 20.42
CA VAL A 69 -2.17 3.34 21.48
C VAL A 69 -3.28 3.00 22.47
N ALA A 70 -4.43 2.50 22.00
CA ALA A 70 -5.51 2.06 22.86
C ALA A 70 -5.08 0.88 23.75
N LEU A 71 -4.42 -0.12 23.19
CA LEU A 71 -3.90 -1.28 23.94
C LEU A 71 -2.88 -0.88 25.01
N ARG A 72 -2.01 0.09 24.73
CA ARG A 72 -1.05 0.62 25.72
C ARG A 72 -1.70 1.28 26.94
N ARG A 73 -2.98 1.67 26.86
CA ARG A 73 -3.73 2.26 27.97
C ARG A 73 -4.43 1.22 28.83
N VAL A 74 -4.49 -0.04 28.38
CA VAL A 74 -5.03 -1.14 29.18
C VAL A 74 -4.10 -1.35 30.37
N PRO A 75 -4.58 -1.19 31.62
CA PRO A 75 -3.76 -1.44 32.78
C PRO A 75 -3.30 -2.90 32.79
N THR A 76 -2.00 -3.15 32.84
CA THR A 76 -1.47 -4.47 33.18
C THR A 76 -1.57 -4.62 34.70
N GLY A 77 -2.78 -4.92 35.18
CA GLY A 77 -3.01 -5.30 36.58
C GLY A 77 -2.46 -6.70 36.85
N ASP A 78 -2.05 -6.94 38.09
CA ASP A 78 -1.72 -8.28 38.58
C ASP A 78 -2.99 -9.15 38.45
N ASP A 79 -2.90 -10.29 37.74
CA ASP A 79 -4.01 -11.20 37.41
C ASP A 79 -4.51 -12.00 38.64
N ARG A 80 -4.30 -11.45 39.84
CA ARG A 80 -4.70 -12.08 41.09
C ARG A 80 -6.20 -11.81 41.30
N PRO A 81 -7.06 -12.84 41.30
CA PRO A 81 -8.48 -12.66 41.55
C PRO A 81 -8.67 -12.09 42.96
N VAL A 82 -9.23 -10.88 43.04
CA VAL A 82 -9.64 -10.27 44.30
C VAL A 82 -11.06 -10.73 44.60
N TYR A 83 -11.21 -11.62 45.59
CA TYR A 83 -12.51 -11.95 46.16
C TYR A 83 -12.98 -10.74 46.99
N LEU A 84 -13.99 -10.03 46.50
CA LEU A 84 -14.72 -9.03 47.27
C LEU A 84 -15.73 -9.76 48.16
N ASP A 85 -15.37 -9.98 49.42
CA ASP A 85 -16.32 -10.47 50.41
C ASP A 85 -17.31 -9.35 50.76
N ARG A 86 -18.58 -9.50 50.37
CA ARG A 86 -19.66 -8.59 50.82
C ARG A 86 -20.03 -9.00 52.25
N ALA A 87 -19.54 -8.26 53.23
CA ALA A 87 -20.11 -8.28 54.56
C ALA A 87 -21.54 -7.70 54.49
N GLY A 88 -22.53 -8.55 54.75
CA GLY A 88 -23.93 -8.17 54.96
C GLY A 88 -24.22 -7.78 56.40
#